data_AF-A0A955YIV9-F1
#
_entry.id   AF-A0A955YIV9-F1
#
_cell.length_a   1.000
_cell.length_b   1.000
_cell.length_c   1.000
_cell.angle_alpha   90.00
_cell.angle_beta   90.00
_cell.angle_gamma   90.00
#
_symmetry.space_group_name_H-M   'P 1'
#
loop_
_entity.id
_entity.type
_entity.pdbx_description
1 polymer ?
#
loop_
_entity_poly.entity_id
_entity_poly.type
_entity_poly.pdbx_seq_one_letter_code
_entity_poly.pdbx_strand_id
1 'polypeptide(L)'
;MTSDSATSTHELLRQLVVLCDASSATTPEYGDASDVETVPTLDPSVRRPVTPMLRERFRFCGGWRLATHGDWLGIAEMELVASGDLTEPRISEIIAYKDAAALDWPNDACGLFRADRVSLFAGSDLTYTRAYLLWFDGASEPEVWAYDSNGEARYADLDAYLRAALNDDLSAYDKRWRLAES
;
A
#
# COMPACT_ATOMS: atom_id res chain seq x y z
N MET A 1 10.57 2.02 -27.74
CA MET A 1 10.50 1.25 -26.47
C MET A 1 9.61 1.98 -25.47
N THR A 2 8.36 2.27 -25.83
CA THR A 2 7.41 3.05 -24.99
C THR A 2 6.08 2.32 -24.78
N SER A 3 5.88 1.13 -25.35
CA SER A 3 4.57 0.45 -25.34
C SER A 3 4.32 -0.43 -24.11
N ASP A 4 5.35 -0.91 -23.41
CA ASP A 4 5.17 -1.74 -22.19
C ASP A 4 4.67 -0.92 -20.99
N SER A 5 5.26 0.26 -20.75
CA SER A 5 4.90 1.08 -19.59
C SER A 5 3.47 1.64 -19.66
N ALA A 6 3.00 2.06 -20.84
CA ALA A 6 1.64 2.60 -21.01
C ALA A 6 0.54 1.51 -20.95
N THR A 7 0.87 0.28 -21.34
CA THR A 7 -0.04 -0.87 -21.23
C THR A 7 -0.19 -1.30 -19.77
N SER A 8 0.92 -1.27 -19.01
CA SER A 8 0.95 -1.57 -17.58
C SER A 8 0.17 -0.56 -16.73
N THR A 9 0.26 0.74 -17.01
CA THR A 9 -0.49 1.76 -16.25
C THR A 9 -2.00 1.73 -16.51
N HIS A 10 -2.43 1.45 -17.74
CA HIS A 10 -3.86 1.31 -18.04
C HIS A 10 -4.48 0.09 -17.33
N GLU A 11 -3.75 -1.01 -17.28
CA GLU A 11 -4.16 -2.21 -16.56
C GLU A 11 -4.23 -1.98 -15.05
N LEU A 12 -3.23 -1.30 -14.47
CA LEU A 12 -3.25 -0.89 -13.06
C LEU A 12 -4.52 -0.08 -12.72
N LEU A 13 -4.87 0.92 -13.53
CA LEU A 13 -6.08 1.72 -13.31
C LEU A 13 -7.36 0.87 -13.37
N ARG A 14 -7.44 -0.09 -14.29
CA ARG A 14 -8.57 -1.04 -14.33
C ARG A 14 -8.66 -1.85 -13.04
N GLN A 15 -7.53 -2.35 -12.56
CA GLN A 15 -7.49 -3.13 -11.31
C GLN A 15 -7.92 -2.30 -10.09
N LEU A 16 -7.47 -1.04 -10.00
CA LEU A 16 -7.88 -0.11 -8.96
C LEU A 16 -9.39 0.15 -8.98
N VAL A 17 -9.98 0.34 -10.16
CA VAL A 17 -11.43 0.50 -10.33
C VAL A 17 -12.18 -0.75 -9.84
N VAL A 18 -11.76 -1.94 -10.29
CA VAL A 18 -12.41 -3.20 -9.89
C VAL A 18 -12.31 -3.42 -8.38
N LEU A 19 -11.15 -3.16 -7.79
CA LEU A 19 -10.97 -3.26 -6.34
C LEU A 19 -11.86 -2.26 -5.59
N CYS A 20 -12.02 -1.06 -6.14
CA CYS A 20 -12.88 -0.02 -5.56
C CYS A 20 -14.36 -0.43 -5.61
N ASP A 21 -14.81 -0.99 -6.73
CA ASP A 21 -16.19 -1.47 -6.90
C ASP A 21 -16.49 -2.71 -6.04
N ALA A 22 -15.48 -3.55 -5.79
CA ALA A 22 -15.59 -4.75 -4.96
C ALA A 22 -15.57 -4.43 -3.46
N SER A 23 -14.90 -3.35 -3.06
CA SER A 23 -14.79 -2.96 -1.66
C SER A 23 -16.09 -2.34 -1.17
N SER A 24 -16.72 -2.96 -0.16
CA SER A 24 -17.81 -2.35 0.60
C SER A 24 -17.32 -1.27 1.58
N ALA A 25 -16.00 -1.01 1.63
CA ALA A 25 -15.39 -0.04 2.51
C ALA A 25 -15.67 1.39 2.05
N THR A 26 -15.38 2.34 2.94
CA THR A 26 -15.49 3.78 2.71
C THR A 26 -14.85 4.16 1.37
N THR A 27 -15.54 5.00 0.60
CA THR A 27 -15.05 5.52 -0.69
C THR A 27 -13.62 6.04 -0.53
N PRO A 28 -12.72 5.76 -1.51
CA PRO A 28 -11.38 6.32 -1.49
C PRO A 28 -11.43 7.81 -1.22
N GLU A 29 -10.55 8.29 -0.35
CA GLU A 29 -10.32 9.71 -0.26
C GLU A 29 -9.63 10.08 -1.57
N TYR A 30 -10.41 10.63 -2.51
CA TYR A 30 -9.90 11.38 -3.64
C TYR A 30 -9.20 12.61 -3.07
N GLY A 31 -8.05 12.39 -2.44
CA GLY A 31 -7.14 13.46 -2.07
C GLY A 31 -6.84 14.27 -3.32
N ASP A 32 -6.56 15.56 -3.12
CA ASP A 32 -6.25 16.48 -4.21
C ASP A 32 -5.29 15.76 -5.17
N ALA A 33 -5.77 15.54 -6.41
CA ALA A 33 -5.04 14.91 -7.51
C ALA A 33 -3.88 15.84 -7.93
N SER A 34 -2.99 16.08 -6.99
CA SER A 34 -1.79 16.86 -7.12
C SER A 34 -0.76 15.95 -7.77
N ASP A 35 0.03 16.52 -8.67
CA ASP A 35 1.16 15.81 -9.25
C ASP A 35 2.17 15.52 -8.14
N VAL A 36 2.00 14.36 -7.49
CA VAL A 36 2.97 13.82 -6.55
C VAL A 36 4.27 13.61 -7.31
N GLU A 37 5.33 14.31 -6.95
CA GLU A 37 6.64 14.13 -7.58
C GLU A 37 7.50 13.13 -6.81
N THR A 38 7.30 13.05 -5.49
CA THR A 38 8.13 12.24 -4.60
C THR A 38 7.32 11.60 -3.48
N VAL A 39 7.79 10.43 -3.03
CA VAL A 39 7.23 9.64 -1.95
C VAL A 39 8.22 9.65 -0.78
N PRO A 40 7.79 9.98 0.45
CA PRO A 40 8.66 9.95 1.62
C PRO A 40 9.06 8.50 1.96
N THR A 41 10.27 8.32 2.48
CA THR A 41 10.71 7.06 3.10
C THR A 41 10.56 7.14 4.61
N LEU A 42 10.85 6.07 5.35
CA LEU A 42 10.91 6.08 6.81
C LEU A 42 12.09 6.88 7.35
N ASP A 43 13.07 7.23 6.52
CA ASP A 43 14.00 8.31 6.82
C ASP A 43 13.35 9.65 6.38
N PRO A 44 13.01 10.55 7.33
CA PRO A 44 12.32 11.81 7.00
C PRO A 44 13.16 12.76 6.15
N SER A 45 14.47 12.55 6.05
CA SER A 45 15.36 13.33 5.19
C SER A 45 15.43 12.80 3.75
N VAL A 46 14.92 11.59 3.48
CA VAL A 46 15.00 10.93 2.19
C VAL A 46 13.63 10.76 1.56
N ARG A 47 13.53 11.19 0.29
CA ARG A 47 12.37 11.00 -0.56
C ARG A 47 12.77 10.29 -1.85
N ARG A 48 11.85 9.51 -2.40
CA ARG A 48 12.05 8.75 -3.65
C ARG A 48 11.20 9.37 -4.76
N PRO A 49 11.71 9.47 -6.00
CA PRO A 49 10.88 9.90 -7.13
C PRO A 49 9.66 9.00 -7.26
N VAL A 50 8.49 9.58 -7.53
CA VAL A 50 7.30 8.78 -7.80
C VAL A 50 7.50 7.97 -9.08
N THR A 51 7.17 6.69 -9.02
CA THR A 51 7.25 5.79 -10.17
C THR A 51 5.95 5.84 -10.98
N PRO A 52 5.94 5.38 -12.24
CA PRO A 52 4.73 5.33 -13.07
C PRO A 52 3.52 4.72 -12.36
N MET A 53 3.63 3.55 -11.73
CA MET A 53 2.49 2.91 -11.07
C MET A 53 2.02 3.69 -9.84
N LEU A 54 2.94 4.19 -9.02
CA LEU A 54 2.58 4.98 -7.84
C LEU A 54 1.92 6.31 -8.24
N ARG A 55 2.35 6.92 -9.34
CA ARG A 55 1.73 8.15 -9.86
C ARG A 55 0.26 7.90 -10.20
N GLU A 56 -0.04 6.80 -10.89
CA GLU A 56 -1.43 6.43 -11.19
C GLU A 56 -2.21 6.11 -9.92
N ARG A 57 -1.61 5.38 -8.96
CA ARG A 57 -2.22 5.12 -7.64
C ARG A 57 -2.61 6.42 -6.92
N PHE A 58 -1.68 7.36 -6.78
CA PHE A 58 -1.94 8.60 -6.04
C PHE A 58 -2.91 9.53 -6.78
N ARG A 59 -2.93 9.50 -8.13
CA ARG A 59 -3.93 10.20 -8.95
C ARG A 59 -5.31 9.59 -8.84
N PHE A 60 -5.40 8.27 -8.77
CA PHE A 60 -6.66 7.55 -8.62
C PHE A 60 -7.25 7.78 -7.23
N CYS A 61 -6.45 7.60 -6.19
CA CYS A 61 -6.82 7.90 -4.82
C CYS A 61 -5.60 8.46 -4.06
N GLY A 62 -5.76 9.63 -3.45
CA GLY A 62 -4.74 10.22 -2.60
C GLY A 62 -4.46 9.33 -1.39
N GLY A 63 -5.50 8.80 -0.75
CA GLY A 63 -5.44 7.76 0.28
C GLY A 63 -6.70 6.90 0.23
N TRP A 64 -6.69 5.74 0.89
CA TRP A 64 -7.85 4.84 0.90
C TRP A 64 -7.99 4.12 2.24
N ARG A 65 -9.02 4.54 2.98
CA ARG A 65 -9.39 3.96 4.28
C ARG A 65 -9.95 2.56 4.15
N LEU A 66 -9.59 1.70 5.10
CA LEU A 66 -10.08 0.32 5.19
C LEU A 66 -9.88 -0.46 3.88
N ALA A 67 -8.79 -0.17 3.16
CA ALA A 67 -8.40 -0.88 1.95
C ALA A 67 -7.75 -2.24 2.29
N THR A 68 -7.43 -3.01 1.25
CA THR A 68 -6.69 -4.27 1.40
C THR A 68 -5.35 -3.99 2.08
N HIS A 69 -5.07 -4.74 3.14
CA HIS A 69 -3.92 -4.55 4.04
C HIS A 69 -3.92 -3.27 4.89
N GLY A 70 -5.10 -2.70 5.15
CA GLY A 70 -5.27 -1.53 6.02
C GLY A 70 -5.45 -0.23 5.23
N ASP A 71 -5.34 0.89 5.92
CA ASP A 71 -5.44 2.20 5.29
C ASP A 71 -4.26 2.43 4.36
N TRP A 72 -4.52 2.61 3.06
CA TRP A 72 -3.51 3.06 2.12
C TRP A 72 -3.25 4.55 2.34
N LEU A 73 -2.05 4.87 2.78
CA LEU A 73 -1.71 6.21 3.25
C LEU A 73 -1.53 7.19 2.08
N GLY A 74 -2.04 8.40 2.24
CA GLY A 74 -1.67 9.50 1.34
C GLY A 74 -0.29 10.07 1.63
N ILE A 75 0.26 10.88 0.71
CA ILE A 75 1.61 11.45 0.87
C ILE A 75 1.77 12.22 2.19
N ALA A 76 0.78 13.04 2.56
CA ALA A 76 0.81 13.78 3.81
C ALA A 76 0.82 12.83 5.04
N GLU A 77 0.07 11.73 5.00
CA GLU A 77 0.07 10.74 6.07
C GLU A 77 1.38 9.96 6.14
N MET A 78 1.95 9.60 4.98
CA MET A 78 3.26 8.98 4.90
C MET A 78 4.37 9.91 5.45
N GLU A 79 4.21 11.23 5.31
CA GLU A 79 5.11 12.22 5.93
C GLU A 79 4.99 12.26 7.45
N LEU A 80 3.77 12.20 7.99
CA LEU A 80 3.54 12.08 9.44
C LEU A 80 4.19 10.81 9.99
N VAL A 81 4.06 9.69 9.27
CA VAL A 81 4.73 8.43 9.63
C VAL A 81 6.25 8.58 9.62
N ALA A 82 6.82 9.20 8.58
CA ALA A 82 8.26 9.39 8.46
C ALA A 82 8.84 10.31 9.55
N SER A 83 8.12 11.35 9.95
CA SER A 83 8.53 12.27 11.01
C SER A 83 8.29 11.71 12.42
N GLY A 84 7.51 10.64 12.55
CA GLY A 84 7.06 10.12 13.84
C GLY A 84 6.08 11.07 14.52
N ASP A 85 5.31 11.84 13.75
CA ASP A 85 4.32 12.77 14.29
C ASP A 85 3.10 11.99 14.82
N LEU A 86 2.87 12.10 16.12
CA LEU A 86 1.81 11.39 16.84
C LEU A 86 0.56 12.27 17.09
N THR A 87 0.43 13.39 16.38
CA THR A 87 -0.69 14.32 16.56
C THR A 87 -2.03 13.77 16.07
N GLU A 88 -2.02 12.91 15.05
CA GLU A 88 -3.22 12.23 14.56
C GLU A 88 -3.33 10.85 15.23
N PRO A 89 -4.35 10.60 16.08
CA PRO A 89 -4.43 9.38 16.87
C PRO A 89 -4.33 8.09 16.05
N ARG A 90 -4.96 8.04 14.88
CA ARG A 90 -4.93 6.83 14.06
C ARG A 90 -3.56 6.61 13.40
N ILE A 91 -2.91 7.65 12.86
CA ILE A 91 -1.51 7.54 12.40
C ILE A 91 -0.59 7.10 13.56
N SER A 92 -0.80 7.62 14.77
CA SER A 92 -0.04 7.21 15.95
C SER A 92 -0.17 5.71 16.23
N GLU A 93 -1.37 5.14 16.15
CA GLU A 93 -1.57 3.68 16.31
C GLU A 93 -0.91 2.88 15.16
N ILE A 94 -1.03 3.35 13.92
CA ILE A 94 -0.36 2.74 12.77
C ILE A 94 1.18 2.72 12.96
N ILE A 95 1.76 3.81 13.45
CA ILE A 95 3.20 3.89 13.79
C ILE A 95 3.54 2.89 14.88
N ALA A 96 2.73 2.82 15.94
CA ALA A 96 2.96 1.91 17.06
C ALA A 96 2.97 0.43 16.61
N TYR A 97 2.00 0.02 15.78
CA TYR A 97 1.98 -1.35 15.24
C TYR A 97 3.13 -1.63 14.29
N LYS A 98 3.52 -0.66 13.45
CA LYS A 98 4.71 -0.76 12.60
C LYS A 98 5.98 -0.96 13.43
N ASP A 99 6.16 -0.18 14.49
CA ASP A 99 7.35 -0.28 15.37
C ASP A 99 7.38 -1.58 16.16
N ALA A 100 6.24 -2.01 16.71
CA ALA A 100 6.12 -3.29 17.38
C ALA A 100 6.46 -4.46 16.45
N ALA A 101 5.93 -4.43 15.22
CA ALA A 101 6.21 -5.48 14.24
C ALA A 101 7.68 -5.52 13.81
N ALA A 102 8.33 -4.36 13.64
CA ALA A 102 9.75 -4.28 13.32
C ALA A 102 10.65 -4.89 14.41
N LEU A 103 10.20 -4.84 15.68
CA LEU A 103 10.91 -5.43 16.81
C LEU A 103 10.66 -6.93 16.94
N ASP A 104 9.41 -7.36 16.82
CA ASP A 104 8.98 -8.71 17.19
C ASP A 104 8.96 -9.70 16.02
N TRP A 105 8.97 -9.21 14.78
CA TRP A 105 8.88 -10.05 13.59
C TRP A 105 10.20 -10.03 12.79
N PRO A 106 11.04 -11.09 12.85
CA PRO A 106 12.39 -11.06 12.30
C PRO A 106 12.52 -10.79 10.79
N ASN A 107 11.45 -11.05 10.03
CA ASN A 107 11.39 -10.81 8.60
C ASN A 107 10.63 -9.53 8.22
N ASP A 108 10.27 -8.67 9.18
CA ASP A 108 9.66 -7.39 8.88
C ASP A 108 10.61 -6.48 8.09
N ALA A 109 10.09 -5.79 7.08
CA ALA A 109 10.89 -4.98 6.19
C ALA A 109 11.60 -3.81 6.89
N CYS A 110 10.99 -3.21 7.94
CA CYS A 110 11.64 -2.16 8.72
C CYS A 110 12.79 -2.70 9.58
N GLY A 111 12.74 -3.98 9.97
CA GLY A 111 13.84 -4.66 10.66
C GLY A 111 14.97 -5.10 9.73
N LEU A 112 14.64 -5.39 8.46
CA LEU A 112 15.59 -5.91 7.47
C LEU A 112 16.32 -4.83 6.67
N PHE A 113 15.67 -3.70 6.40
CA PHE A 113 16.18 -2.67 5.50
C PHE A 113 16.39 -1.33 6.19
N ARG A 114 17.28 -0.52 5.63
CA ARG A 114 17.50 0.86 6.08
C ARG A 114 16.23 1.69 5.88
N ALA A 115 15.99 2.65 6.76
CA ALA A 115 14.81 3.52 6.71
C ALA A 115 14.69 4.30 5.38
N ASP A 116 15.82 4.63 4.73
CA ASP A 116 15.87 5.30 3.42
C ASP A 116 15.50 4.41 2.21
N ARG A 117 15.19 3.13 2.48
CA ARG A 117 14.79 2.11 1.49
C ARG A 117 13.35 1.64 1.66
N VAL A 118 12.64 2.13 2.66
CA VAL A 118 11.31 1.64 3.02
C VAL A 118 10.37 2.83 3.12
N SER A 119 9.17 2.71 2.57
CA SER A 119 8.05 3.62 2.86
C SER A 119 6.89 2.80 3.39
N LEU A 120 6.20 3.27 4.45
CA LEU A 120 4.94 2.64 4.86
C LEU A 120 3.84 3.03 3.87
N PHE A 121 3.36 2.06 3.09
CA PHE A 121 2.33 2.26 2.06
C PHE A 121 0.92 2.15 2.63
N ALA A 122 0.71 1.12 3.44
CA ALA A 122 -0.55 0.84 4.09
C ALA A 122 -0.34 0.37 5.53
N GLY A 123 -1.29 0.68 6.40
CA GLY A 123 -1.25 0.24 7.80
C GLY A 123 -2.63 0.26 8.44
N SER A 124 -2.85 -0.64 9.38
CA SER A 124 -4.08 -0.67 10.18
C SER A 124 -3.81 -0.12 11.58
N ASP A 125 -4.74 0.70 12.07
CA ASP A 125 -4.82 1.16 13.46
C ASP A 125 -5.55 0.16 14.38
N LEU A 126 -5.99 -0.97 13.84
CA LEU A 126 -6.77 -1.99 14.54
C LEU A 126 -6.08 -3.36 14.55
N THR A 127 -5.17 -3.60 13.60
CA THR A 127 -4.52 -4.90 13.39
C THR A 127 -3.05 -4.70 13.02
N TYR A 128 -2.26 -5.77 13.04
CA TYR A 128 -0.85 -5.75 12.59
C TYR A 128 -0.68 -5.71 11.06
N THR A 129 -1.79 -5.56 10.32
CA THR A 129 -1.76 -5.56 8.86
C THR A 129 -1.11 -4.30 8.33
N ARG A 130 -0.18 -4.46 7.40
CA ARG A 130 0.61 -3.35 6.83
C ARG A 130 1.20 -3.74 5.48
N ALA A 131 1.52 -2.74 4.66
CA ALA A 131 2.30 -2.93 3.45
C ALA A 131 3.37 -1.84 3.32
N TYR A 132 4.53 -2.21 2.77
CA TYR A 132 5.65 -1.32 2.53
C TYR A 132 6.00 -1.22 1.05
N LEU A 133 6.50 -0.06 0.62
CA LEU A 133 7.23 0.10 -0.64
C LEU A 133 8.73 -0.07 -0.37
N LEU A 134 9.39 -0.96 -1.10
CA LEU A 134 10.82 -1.23 -0.99
C LEU A 134 11.59 -0.74 -2.22
N TRP A 135 12.55 0.15 -1.96
CA TRP A 135 13.24 0.92 -3.00
C TRP A 135 14.63 0.34 -3.32
N PHE A 136 14.72 -0.46 -4.37
CA PHE A 136 15.99 -0.99 -4.87
C PHE A 136 16.62 -0.10 -5.94
N ASP A 137 17.96 0.01 -5.93
CA ASP A 137 18.67 0.79 -6.94
C ASP A 137 18.56 0.10 -8.32
N GLY A 138 18.25 0.87 -9.35
CA GLY A 138 18.11 0.37 -10.72
C GLY A 138 16.75 -0.26 -11.05
N ALA A 139 15.85 -0.40 -10.07
CA ALA A 139 14.47 -0.80 -10.31
C ALA A 139 13.62 0.40 -10.78
N SER A 140 12.69 0.16 -11.70
CA SER A 140 11.76 1.17 -12.20
C SER A 140 10.54 1.40 -11.31
N GLU A 141 10.20 0.40 -10.51
CA GLU A 141 9.09 0.36 -9.55
C GLU A 141 9.62 -0.20 -8.23
N PRO A 142 9.10 0.24 -7.07
CA PRO A 142 9.40 -0.42 -5.80
C PRO A 142 8.67 -1.75 -5.69
N GLU A 143 9.27 -2.69 -4.95
CA GLU A 143 8.55 -3.89 -4.53
C GLU A 143 7.48 -3.52 -3.49
N VAL A 144 6.42 -4.32 -3.41
CA VAL A 144 5.40 -4.21 -2.36
C VAL A 144 5.54 -5.41 -1.44
N TRP A 145 5.78 -5.16 -0.15
CA TRP A 145 5.83 -6.21 0.87
C TRP A 145 4.65 -6.04 1.81
N ALA A 146 3.71 -6.98 1.77
CA ALA A 146 2.48 -6.95 2.53
C ALA A 146 2.53 -7.99 3.67
N TYR A 147 1.94 -7.62 4.80
CA TYR A 147 1.88 -8.44 6.00
C TYR A 147 0.45 -8.45 6.52
N ASP A 148 -0.04 -9.63 6.84
CA ASP A 148 -1.35 -9.87 7.43
C ASP A 148 -1.27 -11.05 8.42
N SER A 149 -2.43 -11.58 8.84
CA SER A 149 -2.51 -12.77 9.69
C SER A 149 -1.96 -14.04 9.05
N ASN A 150 -1.81 -14.08 7.72
CA ASN A 150 -1.30 -15.23 6.97
C ASN A 150 0.22 -15.20 6.79
N GLY A 151 0.86 -14.08 7.13
CA GLY A 151 2.31 -13.94 7.13
C GLY A 151 2.77 -12.78 6.26
N GLU A 152 3.79 -13.05 5.44
CA GLU A 152 4.42 -12.08 4.55
C GLU A 152 4.20 -12.50 3.09
N ALA A 153 3.81 -11.53 2.25
CA ALA A 153 3.74 -11.67 0.81
C ALA A 153 4.59 -10.58 0.13
N ARG A 154 5.33 -10.96 -0.91
CA ARG A 154 6.24 -10.07 -1.65
C ARG A 154 5.82 -10.00 -3.11
N TYR A 155 5.73 -8.78 -3.62
CA TYR A 155 5.30 -8.50 -4.99
C TYR A 155 6.37 -7.65 -5.67
N ALA A 156 6.64 -7.97 -6.94
CA ALA A 156 7.65 -7.27 -7.72
C ALA A 156 7.33 -5.77 -7.90
N ASP A 157 6.04 -5.42 -7.91
CA ASP A 157 5.54 -4.06 -8.08
C ASP A 157 4.05 -3.98 -7.62
N LEU A 158 3.46 -2.80 -7.78
CA LEU A 158 2.07 -2.54 -7.40
C LEU A 158 1.07 -3.35 -8.23
N ASP A 159 1.32 -3.55 -9.52
CA ASP A 159 0.44 -4.33 -10.40
C ASP A 159 0.39 -5.82 -10.00
N ALA A 160 1.53 -6.40 -9.62
CA ALA A 160 1.57 -7.74 -9.03
C ALA A 160 0.80 -7.82 -7.70
N TYR A 161 0.90 -6.80 -6.84
CA TYR A 161 0.15 -6.72 -5.59
C TYR A 161 -1.37 -6.64 -5.82
N LEU A 162 -1.82 -5.75 -6.73
CA LEU A 162 -3.25 -5.58 -7.03
C LEU A 162 -3.86 -6.83 -7.67
N ARG A 163 -3.14 -7.48 -8.60
CA ARG A 163 -3.60 -8.77 -9.16
C ARG A 163 -3.80 -9.83 -8.09
N ALA A 164 -2.89 -9.91 -7.11
CA ALA A 164 -3.02 -10.87 -6.02
C ALA A 164 -4.23 -10.55 -5.13
N ALA A 165 -4.41 -9.28 -4.75
CA ALA A 165 -5.56 -8.83 -3.97
C ALA A 165 -6.89 -9.14 -4.67
N LEU A 166 -6.98 -8.82 -5.96
CA LEU A 166 -8.17 -9.11 -6.78
C LEU A 166 -8.44 -10.62 -6.89
N ASN A 167 -7.41 -11.43 -7.10
CA ASN A 167 -7.59 -12.88 -7.19
C ASN A 167 -8.07 -13.48 -5.86
N ASP A 168 -7.60 -12.97 -4.72
CA ASP A 168 -8.04 -13.44 -3.41
C ASP A 168 -9.51 -13.05 -3.15
N ASP A 169 -9.86 -11.78 -3.41
CA ASP A 169 -11.23 -11.26 -3.30
C ASP A 169 -12.20 -11.96 -4.26
N LEU A 170 -11.81 -12.18 -5.51
CA LEU A 170 -12.61 -12.93 -6.49
C LEU A 170 -12.76 -14.39 -6.08
N SER A 171 -11.71 -15.02 -5.54
CA SER A 171 -11.82 -16.39 -5.03
C SER A 171 -12.79 -16.49 -3.84
N ALA A 172 -12.88 -15.44 -3.01
CA ALA A 172 -13.84 -15.33 -1.93
C ALA A 172 -15.27 -15.04 -2.45
N TYR A 173 -15.41 -14.21 -3.49
CA TYR A 173 -16.68 -13.92 -4.15
C TYR A 173 -17.29 -15.15 -4.85
N ASP A 174 -16.46 -15.90 -5.60
CA ASP A 174 -16.88 -17.09 -6.32
C ASP A 174 -17.24 -18.24 -5.37
N LYS A 175 -16.60 -18.29 -4.20
CA LYS A 175 -17.00 -19.16 -3.08
C LYS A 175 -18.14 -18.51 -2.29
N ARG A 176 -19.32 -18.37 -2.91
CA ARG A 176 -20.56 -18.01 -2.19
C ARG A 176 -20.90 -19.10 -1.16
N TRP A 177 -20.38 -18.99 0.05
CA TRP A 177 -20.69 -19.91 1.16
C TRP A 177 -22.04 -19.63 1.83
N ARG A 178 -22.93 -18.87 1.18
CA ARG A 178 -24.35 -18.80 1.53
C ARG A 178 -25.19 -19.46 0.43
N LEU A 179 -25.20 -20.78 0.44
CA LEU A 179 -26.44 -21.49 0.15
C LEU A 179 -27.30 -21.40 1.42
N ALA A 180 -27.97 -20.26 1.60
CA ALA A 180 -29.21 -20.27 2.34
C ALA A 180 -30.29 -20.72 1.35
N GLU A 181 -30.26 -22.00 1.00
CA GLU A 181 -31.46 -22.67 0.53
C GLU A 181 -32.30 -23.02 1.76
N SER A 182 -33.39 -22.29 1.94
CA SER A 182 -34.60 -22.76 2.60
C SER A 182 -35.80 -22.01 2.03
#